data_AF-A0A7X6SKS3-F1
#
_entry.id   AF-A0A7X6SKS3-F1
#
_cell.length_a   1.000
_cell.length_b   1.000
_cell.length_c   1.000
_cell.angle_alpha   90.00
_cell.angle_beta   90.00
_cell.angle_gamma   90.00
#
_symmetry.space_group_name_H-M   'P 1'
#
loop_
_entity.id
_entity.type
_entity.pdbx_description
1 polymer ?
#
loop_
_entity_poly.entity_id
_entity_poly.type
_entity_poly.pdbx_seq_one_letter_code
_entity_poly.pdbx_strand_id
1 'polypeptide(L)'
;MPTLLTTLSDPDEIAARQVPRDDVLVAETEVSPGRFVAVAGPFATWERTITRTDTGATERTVARLAVPHWAWFMHLALRRPMRHRVPVRDQTPWWAPGERVSARDATVLGLCATLSLIAGFLGGLIGQTMAYVAEDLGGTTKTQATALAVIRVGALLTFAATALADRRGRRPLLQATLVIASGAAVVTALAPNLAVVTVAQLVCRGLVAASAFLIPIVCAEELPAKSRSYAIGLMSLPGGLGVGLVLWLMPLINLGPGAWRILYACGAITLVVTIRTVRRLPESRRYEAVAHDAKAFAHQHISMFRFALLAAVMVLLNVFAAPVQQMQTDYLSNSRNMGPTLVAVFMLATNTWGFIGVAAGAQLADRSSRRLALMLGMLGLAIGNTLMFSTDGPAMWVGSIIGATVGGLVVPSLGALLPEMFPTLRRGAANGLMNGAGVCGSIIGLLVVAHFVTDGNYGPTVAALALGPVIVAVLIWGLPETAGVELEAINPDEAVIAEAQGAETPGVETPGV
;
A
#
# COMPACT_ATOMS: atom_id res chain seq x y z
N MET A 1 -13.74 24.03 13.66
CA MET A 1 -13.92 22.56 13.72
C MET A 1 -15.17 22.19 12.94
N PRO A 2 -15.19 21.11 12.15
CA PRO A 2 -16.41 20.70 11.47
C PRO A 2 -17.47 20.38 12.52
N THR A 3 -18.60 21.08 12.43
CA THR A 3 -19.75 20.91 13.31
C THR A 3 -20.91 20.39 12.46
N LEU A 4 -21.50 19.29 12.89
CA LEU A 4 -22.72 18.75 12.30
C LEU A 4 -23.88 19.17 13.19
N LEU A 5 -24.83 19.89 12.61
CA LEU A 5 -26.09 20.24 13.26
C LEU A 5 -27.20 19.45 12.61
N THR A 6 -28.00 18.76 13.43
CA THR A 6 -29.14 17.95 12.99
C THR A 6 -30.34 18.30 13.85
N THR A 7 -31.42 18.75 13.21
CA THR A 7 -32.69 19.06 13.86
C THR A 7 -33.54 17.79 13.88
N LEU A 8 -34.03 17.43 15.06
CA LEU A 8 -34.84 16.24 15.31
C LEU A 8 -36.25 16.70 15.69
N SER A 9 -37.26 16.21 14.96
CA SER A 9 -38.67 16.50 15.21
C SER A 9 -39.45 15.27 15.69
N ASP A 10 -38.94 14.07 15.44
CA ASP A 10 -39.56 12.80 15.82
C ASP A 10 -39.21 12.43 17.28
N PRO A 11 -40.20 12.27 18.18
CA PRO A 11 -39.97 11.88 19.59
C PRO A 11 -39.18 10.58 19.75
N ASP A 12 -39.41 9.59 18.89
CA ASP A 12 -38.74 8.29 18.97
C ASP A 12 -37.27 8.41 18.56
N GLU A 13 -36.98 9.21 17.53
CA GLU A 13 -35.61 9.53 17.13
C GLU A 13 -34.89 10.32 18.23
N ILE A 14 -35.56 11.28 18.87
CA ILE A 14 -34.99 12.05 19.99
C ILE A 14 -34.63 11.10 21.15
N ALA A 15 -35.53 10.18 21.53
CA ALA A 15 -35.28 9.21 22.59
C ALA A 15 -34.10 8.28 22.25
N ALA A 16 -34.07 7.74 21.02
CA ALA A 16 -32.96 6.91 20.55
C ALA A 16 -31.62 7.68 20.56
N ARG A 17 -31.66 8.99 20.30
CA ARG A 17 -30.46 9.83 20.29
C ARG A 17 -29.99 10.27 21.67
N GLN A 18 -30.83 10.22 22.70
CA GLN A 18 -30.47 10.52 24.08
C GLN A 18 -29.63 9.41 24.77
N VAL A 19 -29.42 8.28 24.12
CA VAL A 19 -28.53 7.20 24.61
C VAL A 19 -27.12 7.37 24.03
N PRO A 20 -26.05 6.99 24.77
CA PRO A 20 -24.70 6.92 24.22
C PRO A 20 -24.65 6.08 22.94
N ARG A 21 -23.95 6.57 21.91
CA ARG A 21 -23.78 5.86 20.64
C ARG A 21 -22.71 4.78 20.79
N ASP A 22 -23.03 3.56 20.37
CA ASP A 22 -22.05 2.50 20.16
C ASP A 22 -22.24 1.91 18.76
N ASP A 23 -21.37 2.32 17.83
CA ASP A 23 -21.54 2.08 16.40
C ASP A 23 -20.19 1.82 15.71
N VAL A 24 -20.15 1.40 14.46
CA VAL A 24 -18.87 1.00 13.82
C VAL A 24 -17.80 2.12 13.84
N LEU A 25 -18.20 3.40 13.98
CA LEU A 25 -17.31 4.55 13.98
C LEU A 25 -16.92 5.05 15.38
N VAL A 26 -17.87 5.07 16.33
CA VAL A 26 -17.64 5.67 17.65
C VAL A 26 -18.36 4.89 18.75
N ALA A 27 -17.66 4.70 19.87
CA ALA A 27 -18.28 4.44 21.18
C ALA A 27 -18.28 5.73 21.98
N GLU A 28 -19.41 6.09 22.56
CA GLU A 28 -19.58 7.24 23.41
C GLU A 28 -19.87 6.84 24.86
N THR A 29 -19.57 7.75 25.77
CA THR A 29 -20.05 7.73 27.15
C THR A 29 -20.73 9.06 27.46
N GLU A 30 -21.73 9.03 28.34
CA GLU A 30 -22.41 10.25 28.80
C GLU A 30 -21.61 10.87 29.96
N VAL A 31 -21.23 12.13 29.81
CA VAL A 31 -20.46 12.87 30.83
C VAL A 31 -21.37 13.77 31.66
N SER A 32 -22.42 14.30 31.04
CA SER A 32 -23.49 15.06 31.71
C SER A 32 -24.79 14.90 30.89
N PRO A 33 -25.98 15.18 31.47
CA PRO A 33 -27.25 14.99 30.77
C PRO A 33 -27.25 15.60 29.36
N GLY A 34 -27.39 14.74 28.34
CA GLY A 34 -27.42 15.16 26.94
C GLY A 34 -26.07 15.56 26.33
N ARG A 35 -24.95 15.28 27.01
CA ARG A 35 -23.58 15.53 26.53
C ARG A 35 -22.76 14.24 26.53
N PHE A 36 -22.31 13.85 25.34
CA PHE A 36 -21.61 12.61 25.08
C PHE A 36 -20.21 12.88 24.53
N VAL A 37 -19.23 12.10 24.98
CA VAL A 37 -17.83 12.18 24.54
C VAL A 37 -17.39 10.80 24.05
N ALA A 38 -16.51 10.74 23.04
CA ALA A 38 -16.03 9.47 22.52
C ALA A 38 -15.06 8.79 23.51
N VAL A 39 -15.29 7.50 23.72
CA VAL A 39 -14.39 6.57 24.41
C VAL A 39 -13.48 5.87 23.39
N ALA A 40 -14.01 5.52 22.21
CA ALA A 40 -13.25 4.90 21.14
C ALA A 40 -13.71 5.38 19.75
N GLY A 41 -12.80 5.35 18.79
CA GLY A 41 -13.03 5.76 17.39
C GLY A 41 -11.87 6.57 16.82
N PRO A 42 -11.89 6.90 15.52
CA PRO A 42 -10.79 7.53 14.80
C PRO A 42 -10.76 9.07 15.01
N PHE A 43 -11.16 9.55 16.18
CA PHE A 43 -11.36 10.97 16.48
C PHE A 43 -10.34 11.48 17.48
N ALA A 44 -9.71 12.63 17.18
CA ALA A 44 -8.87 13.36 18.11
C ALA A 44 -9.72 14.13 19.14
N THR A 45 -10.87 14.65 18.71
CA THR A 45 -11.89 15.23 19.58
C THR A 45 -13.26 14.86 19.05
N TRP A 46 -14.14 14.39 19.92
CA TRP A 46 -15.54 14.11 19.59
C TRP A 46 -16.42 14.49 20.76
N GLU A 47 -17.39 15.34 20.49
CA GLU A 47 -18.40 15.76 21.45
C GLU A 47 -19.74 15.89 20.75
N ARG A 48 -20.77 15.26 21.34
CA ARG A 48 -22.14 15.33 20.88
C ARG A 48 -23.01 15.89 21.98
N THR A 49 -23.76 16.95 21.68
CA THR A 49 -24.68 17.58 22.61
C THR A 49 -26.08 17.57 22.02
N ILE A 50 -27.07 17.21 22.83
CA ILE A 50 -28.48 17.28 22.47
C ILE A 50 -29.14 18.32 23.36
N THR A 51 -29.67 19.36 22.74
CA THR A 51 -30.44 20.40 23.42
C THR A 51 -31.90 20.29 22.98
N ARG A 52 -32.83 20.15 23.93
CA ARG A 52 -34.27 20.22 23.61
C ARG A 52 -34.67 21.65 23.26
N THR A 53 -35.54 21.79 22.27
CA THR A 53 -36.12 23.06 21.80
C THR A 53 -37.63 22.95 21.84
N ASP A 54 -38.36 24.08 21.80
CA ASP A 54 -39.83 24.11 21.96
C ASP A 54 -40.58 23.23 20.94
N THR A 55 -39.98 22.96 19.78
CA THR A 55 -40.55 22.17 18.68
C THR A 55 -39.85 20.81 18.45
N GLY A 56 -38.90 20.39 19.31
CA GLY A 56 -38.14 19.15 19.12
C GLY A 56 -36.80 19.09 19.87
N ALA A 57 -35.73 18.63 19.21
CA ALA A 57 -34.38 18.70 19.74
C ALA A 57 -33.35 19.04 18.66
N THR A 58 -32.26 19.70 19.05
CA THR A 58 -31.11 19.96 18.19
C THR A 58 -29.93 19.13 18.65
N GLU A 59 -29.41 18.29 17.76
CA GLU A 59 -28.15 17.59 17.96
C GLU A 59 -27.01 18.41 17.33
N ARG A 60 -25.99 18.69 18.14
CA ARG A 60 -24.73 19.29 17.72
C ARG A 60 -23.60 18.31 17.94
N THR A 61 -22.92 17.92 16.86
CA THR A 61 -21.76 17.02 16.90
C THR A 61 -20.53 17.77 16.42
N VAL A 62 -19.55 17.94 17.30
CA VAL A 62 -18.24 18.54 17.02
C VAL A 62 -17.22 17.42 16.96
N ALA A 63 -16.68 17.17 15.77
CA ALA A 63 -15.78 16.05 15.53
C ALA A 63 -14.52 16.51 14.80
N ARG A 64 -13.35 16.08 15.27
CA ARG A 64 -12.07 16.24 14.57
C ARG A 64 -11.43 14.88 14.40
N LEU A 65 -11.23 14.46 13.16
CA LEU A 65 -10.60 13.18 12.84
C LEU A 65 -9.12 13.20 13.22
N ALA A 66 -8.63 12.08 13.75
CA ALA A 66 -7.23 11.84 14.06
C ALA A 66 -6.46 11.34 12.83
N VAL A 67 -6.74 11.86 11.64
CA VAL A 67 -6.08 11.44 10.38
C VAL A 67 -5.30 12.63 9.80
N PRO A 68 -4.01 12.81 10.15
CA PRO A 68 -3.21 13.92 9.65
C PRO A 68 -3.19 13.96 8.12
N HIS A 69 -3.16 15.16 7.52
CA HIS A 69 -3.16 15.43 6.07
C HIS A 69 -4.44 15.02 5.30
N TRP A 70 -5.13 13.97 5.75
CA TRP A 70 -6.29 13.39 5.05
C TRP A 70 -7.63 13.67 5.73
N ALA A 71 -7.64 14.36 6.88
CA ALA A 71 -8.85 14.66 7.64
C ALA A 71 -9.95 15.32 6.80
N TRP A 72 -9.61 16.24 5.88
CA TRP A 72 -10.59 16.92 5.03
C TRP A 72 -11.34 15.93 4.11
N PHE A 73 -10.61 14.99 3.51
CA PHE A 73 -11.16 13.98 2.61
C PHE A 73 -11.96 12.94 3.39
N MET A 74 -11.41 12.48 4.52
CA MET A 74 -12.11 11.55 5.41
C MET A 74 -13.37 12.18 6.02
N HIS A 75 -13.38 13.48 6.32
CA HIS A 75 -14.58 14.17 6.76
C HIS A 75 -15.68 14.15 5.69
N LEU A 76 -15.33 14.29 4.41
CA LEU A 76 -16.30 14.19 3.33
C LEU A 76 -16.89 12.77 3.23
N ALA A 77 -16.03 11.75 3.28
CA ALA A 77 -16.45 10.35 3.22
C ALA A 77 -17.31 9.94 4.43
N LEU A 78 -16.94 10.38 5.63
CA LEU A 78 -17.60 10.01 6.88
C LEU A 78 -18.76 10.93 7.28
N ARG A 79 -19.02 12.02 6.56
CA ARG A 79 -20.10 12.98 6.89
C ARG A 79 -21.47 12.33 7.01
N ARG A 80 -21.82 11.44 6.08
CA ARG A 80 -23.10 10.71 6.08
C ARG A 80 -23.15 9.67 7.22
N PRO A 81 -22.15 8.77 7.37
CA PRO A 81 -22.08 7.86 8.50
C PRO A 81 -22.09 8.53 9.89
N MET A 82 -21.45 9.69 10.03
CA MET A 82 -21.49 10.47 11.27
C MET A 82 -22.91 10.94 11.62
N ARG A 83 -23.75 11.24 10.61
CA ARG A 83 -25.14 11.68 10.79
C ARG A 83 -26.12 10.53 11.02
N HIS A 84 -25.96 9.42 10.32
CA HIS A 84 -27.01 8.40 10.21
C HIS A 84 -26.87 7.18 11.13
N ARG A 85 -25.85 7.12 12.00
CA ARG A 85 -25.51 5.96 12.86
C ARG A 85 -25.33 4.67 12.04
N VAL A 86 -24.17 4.04 12.15
CA VAL A 86 -23.92 2.77 11.48
C VAL A 86 -23.99 1.68 12.53
N PRO A 87 -25.17 1.02 12.70
CA PRO A 87 -25.32 0.05 13.77
C PRO A 87 -24.25 -1.04 13.66
N VAL A 88 -23.73 -1.45 14.81
CA VAL A 88 -22.95 -2.69 14.93
C VAL A 88 -23.96 -3.83 14.77
N ARG A 89 -24.33 -4.17 13.53
CA ARG A 89 -25.01 -5.44 13.20
C ARG A 89 -23.94 -6.48 12.88
N ASP A 90 -24.32 -7.75 12.84
CA ASP A 90 -23.47 -8.89 12.43
C ASP A 90 -22.72 -8.69 11.09
N GLN A 91 -23.04 -7.62 10.33
CA GLN A 91 -22.33 -7.21 9.13
C GLN A 91 -21.93 -5.73 9.23
N THR A 92 -20.67 -5.46 9.53
CA THR A 92 -20.06 -4.13 9.31
C THR A 92 -20.19 -3.76 7.83
N PRO A 93 -20.45 -2.48 7.45
CA PRO A 93 -20.59 -2.12 6.04
C PRO A 93 -19.33 -2.46 5.25
N TRP A 94 -19.47 -2.86 3.99
CA TRP A 94 -18.34 -3.29 3.14
C TRP A 94 -17.21 -2.27 2.99
N TRP A 95 -17.43 -0.99 3.28
CA TRP A 95 -16.41 0.06 3.20
C TRP A 95 -15.69 0.32 4.53
N ALA A 96 -16.20 -0.23 5.64
CA ALA A 96 -15.71 -0.02 6.99
C ALA A 96 -14.73 -1.14 7.40
N PRO A 97 -13.77 -0.83 8.30
CA PRO A 97 -12.88 -1.83 8.88
C PRO A 97 -13.67 -2.89 9.68
N GLY A 98 -13.09 -4.08 9.83
CA GLY A 98 -13.70 -5.18 10.58
C GLY A 98 -13.82 -4.89 12.07
N GLU A 99 -12.95 -4.04 12.61
CA GLU A 99 -12.96 -3.58 14.00
C GLU A 99 -12.83 -2.05 14.08
N ARG A 100 -13.29 -1.47 15.19
CA ARG A 100 -13.29 -0.02 15.39
C ARG A 100 -11.85 0.49 15.54
N VAL A 101 -11.45 1.37 14.63
CA VAL A 101 -10.09 1.96 14.59
C VAL A 101 -9.94 3.02 15.69
N SER A 102 -8.86 2.94 16.47
CA SER A 102 -8.58 3.94 17.51
C SER A 102 -8.02 5.25 16.93
N ALA A 103 -7.97 6.31 17.75
CA ALA A 103 -7.39 7.59 17.32
C ALA A 103 -5.88 7.49 16.99
N ARG A 104 -5.15 6.63 17.71
CA ARG A 104 -3.72 6.36 17.42
C ARG A 104 -3.59 5.64 16.08
N ASP A 105 -4.38 4.58 15.87
CA ASP A 105 -4.36 3.81 14.63
C ASP A 105 -4.69 4.69 13.42
N ALA A 106 -5.72 5.54 13.54
CA ALA A 106 -6.09 6.53 12.52
C ALA A 106 -4.95 7.53 12.23
N THR A 107 -4.18 7.90 13.26
CA THR A 107 -3.02 8.80 13.12
C THR A 107 -1.90 8.11 12.35
N VAL A 108 -1.53 6.90 12.75
CA VAL A 108 -0.51 6.09 12.07
C VAL A 108 -0.91 5.85 10.62
N LEU A 109 -2.15 5.46 10.36
CA LEU A 109 -2.71 5.26 9.02
C LEU A 109 -2.60 6.52 8.15
N GLY A 110 -2.98 7.69 8.66
CA GLY A 110 -2.88 8.96 7.92
C GLY A 110 -1.44 9.36 7.60
N LEU A 111 -0.51 9.10 8.51
CA LEU A 111 0.92 9.34 8.29
C LEU A 111 1.49 8.34 7.26
N CYS A 112 1.22 7.05 7.42
CA CYS A 112 1.64 5.99 6.48
C CYS A 112 1.06 6.20 5.08
N ALA A 113 -0.20 6.64 4.95
CA ALA A 113 -0.82 7.04 3.69
C ALA A 113 -0.03 8.17 3.00
N THR A 114 0.41 9.17 3.77
CA THR A 114 1.22 10.29 3.25
C THR A 114 2.60 9.81 2.79
N LEU A 115 3.25 8.95 3.57
CA LEU A 115 4.55 8.36 3.21
C LEU A 115 4.44 7.44 1.99
N SER A 116 3.35 6.69 1.88
CA SER A 116 3.04 5.84 0.74
C SER A 116 2.88 6.67 -0.54
N LEU A 117 2.16 7.80 -0.48
CA LEU A 117 2.06 8.73 -1.61
C LEU A 117 3.43 9.24 -2.06
N ILE A 118 4.29 9.61 -1.12
CA ILE A 118 5.66 10.07 -1.44
C ILE A 118 6.48 8.95 -2.07
N ALA A 119 6.44 7.74 -1.48
CA ALA A 119 7.14 6.57 -2.02
C ALA A 119 6.64 6.22 -3.43
N GLY A 120 5.33 6.28 -3.67
CA GLY A 120 4.72 6.08 -4.97
C GLY A 120 5.16 7.13 -5.99
N PHE A 121 5.21 8.41 -5.61
CA PHE A 121 5.69 9.48 -6.48
C PHE A 121 7.16 9.30 -6.88
N LEU A 122 8.06 9.16 -5.88
CA LEU A 122 9.49 8.94 -6.13
C LEU A 122 9.74 7.65 -6.91
N GLY A 123 8.94 6.62 -6.63
CA GLY A 123 8.93 5.36 -7.35
C GLY A 123 8.29 5.41 -8.74
N GLY A 124 7.54 6.45 -9.08
CA GLY A 124 6.97 6.61 -10.42
C GLY A 124 7.97 7.27 -11.39
N LEU A 125 8.79 8.20 -10.89
CA LEU A 125 9.59 9.13 -11.70
C LEU A 125 10.41 8.44 -12.80
N ILE A 126 11.44 7.66 -12.44
CA ILE A 126 12.35 7.12 -13.45
C ILE A 126 11.69 6.11 -14.39
N GLY A 127 10.71 5.33 -13.90
CA GLY A 127 10.00 4.35 -14.73
C GLY A 127 9.22 5.00 -15.87
N GLN A 128 8.71 6.22 -15.64
CA GLN A 128 7.90 6.95 -16.60
C GLN A 128 8.70 8.00 -17.39
N THR A 129 9.84 8.48 -16.87
CA THR A 129 10.61 9.55 -17.52
C THR A 129 11.93 9.11 -18.17
N MET A 130 12.36 7.84 -18.01
CA MET A 130 13.71 7.42 -18.42
C MET A 130 14.02 7.70 -19.89
N ALA A 131 13.07 7.46 -20.79
CA ALA A 131 13.26 7.70 -22.23
C ALA A 131 13.60 9.17 -22.51
N TYR A 132 12.83 10.09 -21.94
CA TYR A 132 13.04 11.54 -22.08
C TYR A 132 14.35 12.01 -21.45
N VAL A 133 14.70 11.47 -20.28
CA VAL A 133 15.96 11.82 -19.59
C VAL A 133 17.17 11.34 -20.40
N ALA A 134 17.10 10.15 -20.98
CA ALA A 134 18.16 9.63 -21.83
C ALA A 134 18.31 10.47 -23.09
N GLU A 135 17.21 10.79 -23.77
CA GLU A 135 17.23 11.62 -24.99
C GLU A 135 17.84 13.01 -24.75
N ASP A 136 17.39 13.73 -23.71
CA ASP A 136 17.88 15.08 -23.37
C ASP A 136 19.36 15.10 -22.97
N LEU A 137 19.87 14.01 -22.38
CA LEU A 137 21.27 13.89 -21.95
C LEU A 137 22.18 13.21 -23.00
N GLY A 138 21.70 13.03 -24.23
CA GLY A 138 22.46 12.41 -25.33
C GLY A 138 22.71 10.92 -25.17
N GLY A 139 21.89 10.24 -24.35
CA GLY A 139 21.92 8.81 -24.13
C GLY A 139 21.29 8.04 -25.30
N THR A 140 21.92 6.93 -25.67
CA THR A 140 21.36 5.95 -26.62
C THR A 140 20.46 4.95 -25.91
N THR A 141 19.63 4.22 -26.67
CA THR A 141 18.81 3.10 -26.16
C THR A 141 19.64 2.09 -25.35
N LYS A 142 20.88 1.83 -25.76
CA LYS A 142 21.82 0.95 -25.04
C LYS A 142 22.21 1.53 -23.67
N THR A 143 22.55 2.82 -23.61
CA THR A 143 22.89 3.48 -22.33
C THR A 143 21.68 3.57 -21.40
N GLN A 144 20.48 3.76 -21.96
CA GLN A 144 19.23 3.73 -21.20
C GLN A 144 18.99 2.35 -20.58
N ALA A 145 19.07 1.27 -21.37
CA ALA A 145 18.90 -0.09 -20.87
C ALA A 145 19.95 -0.44 -19.80
N THR A 146 21.21 -0.03 -20.01
CA THR A 146 22.29 -0.22 -19.04
C THR A 146 22.02 0.53 -17.74
N ALA A 147 21.59 1.79 -17.82
CA ALA A 147 21.25 2.59 -16.65
C ALA A 147 20.09 1.97 -15.84
N LEU A 148 19.03 1.51 -16.51
CA LEU A 148 17.93 0.81 -15.86
C LEU A 148 18.38 -0.49 -15.17
N ALA A 149 19.31 -1.24 -15.79
CA ALA A 149 19.89 -2.43 -15.19
C ALA A 149 20.72 -2.11 -13.94
N VAL A 150 21.56 -1.06 -13.99
CA VAL A 150 22.35 -0.60 -12.83
C VAL A 150 21.43 -0.13 -11.70
N ILE A 151 20.37 0.62 -12.01
CA ILE A 151 19.39 1.07 -11.01
C ILE A 151 18.77 -0.10 -10.23
N ARG A 152 18.56 -1.25 -10.87
CA ARG A 152 18.04 -2.47 -10.21
C ARG A 152 18.96 -3.05 -9.15
N VAL A 153 20.27 -2.79 -9.22
CA VAL A 153 21.23 -3.17 -8.16
C VAL A 153 20.87 -2.50 -6.83
N GLY A 154 20.10 -1.40 -6.85
CA GLY A 154 19.50 -0.79 -5.67
C GLY A 154 18.66 -1.73 -4.79
N ALA A 155 18.26 -2.90 -5.31
CA ALA A 155 17.64 -3.97 -4.51
C ALA A 155 18.51 -4.42 -3.31
N LEU A 156 19.84 -4.31 -3.43
CA LEU A 156 20.75 -4.58 -2.31
C LEU A 156 20.62 -3.52 -1.20
N LEU A 157 20.39 -2.26 -1.57
CA LEU A 157 20.09 -1.19 -0.61
C LEU A 157 18.74 -1.43 0.07
N THR A 158 17.76 -1.96 -0.68
CA THR A 158 16.47 -2.37 -0.12
C THR A 158 16.66 -3.38 0.99
N PHE A 159 17.37 -4.48 0.70
CA PHE A 159 17.67 -5.51 1.69
C PHE A 159 18.42 -4.94 2.91
N ALA A 160 19.48 -4.17 2.67
CA ALA A 160 20.28 -3.58 3.75
C ALA A 160 19.44 -2.66 4.64
N ALA A 161 18.59 -1.82 4.05
CA ALA A 161 17.76 -0.88 4.79
C ALA A 161 16.64 -1.57 5.58
N THR A 162 15.97 -2.58 5.00
CA THR A 162 14.92 -3.32 5.71
C THR A 162 15.49 -4.21 6.81
N ALA A 163 16.66 -4.84 6.60
CA ALA A 163 17.35 -5.59 7.64
C ALA A 163 17.86 -4.68 8.77
N LEU A 164 18.30 -3.45 8.44
CA LEU A 164 18.71 -2.48 9.45
C LEU A 164 17.53 -1.97 10.29
N ALA A 165 16.32 -1.97 9.74
CA ALA A 165 15.10 -1.59 10.45
C ALA A 165 14.72 -2.59 11.56
N ASP A 166 15.17 -3.84 11.46
CA ASP A 166 15.01 -4.83 12.52
C ASP A 166 15.90 -4.53 13.73
N ARG A 167 17.01 -3.79 13.54
CA ARG A 167 17.96 -3.47 14.62
C ARG A 167 17.82 -2.07 15.18
N ARG A 168 17.41 -1.11 14.36
CA ARG A 168 17.36 0.32 14.72
C ARG A 168 15.95 0.88 14.87
N GLY A 169 14.91 0.08 14.58
CA GLY A 169 13.51 0.50 14.61
C GLY A 169 12.96 0.88 13.23
N ARG A 170 11.63 0.89 13.11
CA ARG A 170 10.93 1.16 11.84
C ARG A 170 10.93 2.65 11.54
N ARG A 171 10.63 3.49 12.53
CA ARG A 171 10.54 4.95 12.38
C ARG A 171 11.83 5.60 11.88
N PRO A 172 13.02 5.39 12.49
CA PRO A 172 14.24 6.06 12.03
C PRO A 172 14.67 5.56 10.65
N LEU A 173 14.40 4.30 10.31
CA LEU A 173 14.70 3.78 8.97
C LEU A 173 13.74 4.30 7.91
N LEU A 174 12.44 4.41 8.20
CA LEU A 174 11.50 5.10 7.31
C LEU A 174 11.91 6.56 7.08
N GLN A 175 12.38 7.24 8.12
CA GLN A 175 12.91 8.60 7.99
C GLN A 175 14.13 8.63 7.06
N ALA A 176 15.14 7.81 7.35
CA ALA A 176 16.39 7.80 6.60
C ALA A 176 16.17 7.44 5.13
N THR A 177 15.42 6.37 4.86
CA THR A 177 15.16 5.87 3.50
C THR A 177 14.45 6.92 2.64
N LEU A 178 13.34 7.49 3.10
CA LEU A 178 12.58 8.48 2.33
C LEU A 178 13.30 9.83 2.22
N VAL A 179 13.99 10.29 3.27
CA VAL A 179 14.78 11.54 3.21
C VAL A 179 15.92 11.42 2.19
N ILE A 180 16.68 10.32 2.23
CA ILE A 180 17.78 10.10 1.28
C ILE A 180 17.23 9.90 -0.13
N ALA A 181 16.10 9.19 -0.30
CA ALA A 181 15.47 9.03 -1.61
C ALA A 181 14.98 10.36 -2.20
N SER A 182 14.29 11.20 -1.41
CA SER A 182 13.88 12.54 -1.83
C SER A 182 15.09 13.41 -2.18
N GLY A 183 16.18 13.33 -1.40
CA GLY A 183 17.44 14.01 -1.72
C GLY A 183 18.06 13.53 -3.04
N ALA A 184 18.06 12.22 -3.28
CA ALA A 184 18.53 11.64 -4.53
C ALA A 184 17.69 12.07 -5.74
N ALA A 185 16.37 12.25 -5.57
CA ALA A 185 15.53 12.85 -6.61
C ALA A 185 15.95 14.31 -6.90
N VAL A 186 16.24 15.12 -5.88
CA VAL A 186 16.77 16.49 -6.08
C VAL A 186 18.12 16.48 -6.80
N VAL A 187 19.02 15.56 -6.45
CA VAL A 187 20.30 15.38 -7.17
C VAL A 187 20.06 15.02 -8.64
N THR A 188 19.04 14.20 -8.92
CA THR A 188 18.65 13.84 -10.29
C THR A 188 18.16 15.06 -11.08
N ALA A 189 17.43 15.98 -10.45
CA ALA A 189 17.00 17.23 -11.08
C ALA A 189 18.18 18.11 -11.51
N LEU A 190 19.30 18.04 -10.79
CA LEU A 190 20.52 18.80 -11.06
C LEU A 190 21.54 18.01 -11.90
N ALA A 191 21.17 16.83 -12.40
CA ALA A 191 22.13 15.94 -13.04
C ALA A 191 22.62 16.51 -14.39
N PRO A 192 23.95 16.56 -14.60
CA PRO A 192 24.55 17.01 -15.86
C PRO A 192 24.67 15.90 -16.91
N ASN A 193 24.60 14.64 -16.50
CA ASN A 193 24.76 13.48 -17.38
C ASN A 193 24.04 12.25 -16.84
N LEU A 194 23.90 11.23 -17.70
CA LEU A 194 23.16 10.01 -17.39
C LEU A 194 23.77 9.17 -16.27
N ALA A 195 25.09 9.27 -16.04
CA ALA A 195 25.75 8.53 -14.96
C ALA A 195 25.29 9.05 -13.57
N VAL A 196 25.19 10.37 -13.42
CA VAL A 196 24.66 10.99 -12.18
C VAL A 196 23.21 10.60 -11.95
N VAL A 197 22.38 10.62 -13.00
CA VAL A 197 20.99 10.13 -12.94
C VAL A 197 20.96 8.67 -12.48
N THR A 198 21.80 7.81 -13.08
CA THR A 198 21.83 6.37 -12.80
C THR A 198 22.18 6.10 -11.33
N VAL A 199 23.23 6.73 -10.81
CA VAL A 199 23.65 6.53 -9.41
C VAL A 199 22.63 7.10 -8.44
N ALA A 200 22.10 8.30 -8.70
CA ALA A 200 21.08 8.90 -7.85
C ALA A 200 19.79 8.06 -7.86
N GLN A 201 19.38 7.53 -9.00
CA GLN A 201 18.18 6.70 -9.11
C GLN A 201 18.37 5.29 -8.56
N LEU A 202 19.58 4.72 -8.59
CA LEU A 202 19.91 3.49 -7.88
C LEU A 202 19.60 3.65 -6.39
N VAL A 203 20.07 4.75 -5.78
CA VAL A 203 19.83 5.06 -4.37
C VAL A 203 18.36 5.35 -4.11
N CYS A 204 17.75 6.23 -4.91
CA CYS A 204 16.35 6.60 -4.79
C CYS A 204 15.44 5.36 -4.85
N ARG A 205 15.56 4.56 -5.90
CA ARG A 205 14.73 3.37 -6.12
C ARG A 205 14.93 2.31 -5.05
N GLY A 206 16.18 2.03 -4.67
CA GLY A 206 16.49 1.04 -3.65
C GLY A 206 15.89 1.40 -2.29
N LEU A 207 15.96 2.67 -1.90
CA LEU A 207 15.43 3.14 -0.63
C LEU A 207 13.91 3.34 -0.64
N VAL A 208 13.33 3.77 -1.77
CA VAL A 208 11.86 3.80 -1.95
C VAL A 208 11.27 2.40 -1.84
N ALA A 209 11.91 1.40 -2.45
CA ALA A 209 11.50 0.01 -2.31
C ALA A 209 11.59 -0.45 -0.84
N ALA A 210 12.63 -0.04 -0.09
CA ALA A 210 12.71 -0.34 1.34
C ALA A 210 11.52 0.25 2.11
N SER A 211 11.19 1.52 1.86
CA SER A 211 10.03 2.17 2.47
C SER A 211 8.72 1.48 2.10
N ALA A 212 8.59 0.97 0.87
CA ALA A 212 7.40 0.24 0.41
C ALA A 212 7.16 -1.09 1.18
N PHE A 213 8.20 -1.72 1.74
CA PHE A 213 8.04 -2.84 2.66
C PHE A 213 7.86 -2.39 4.11
N LEU A 214 8.59 -1.36 4.55
CA LEU A 214 8.52 -0.87 5.92
C LEU A 214 7.16 -0.26 6.29
N ILE A 215 6.49 0.42 5.35
CA ILE A 215 5.19 1.04 5.58
C ILE A 215 4.10 -0.02 5.93
N PRO A 216 3.90 -1.09 5.12
CA PRO A 216 3.01 -2.19 5.50
C PRO A 216 3.42 -2.90 6.78
N ILE A 217 4.72 -3.06 7.06
CA ILE A 217 5.22 -3.64 8.32
C ILE A 217 4.75 -2.83 9.52
N VAL A 218 4.93 -1.50 9.52
CA VAL A 218 4.48 -0.62 10.61
C VAL A 218 2.98 -0.75 10.83
N CYS A 219 2.20 -0.84 9.76
CA CYS A 219 0.76 -0.98 9.87
C CYS A 219 0.32 -2.35 10.34
N ALA A 220 0.96 -3.43 9.88
CA ALA A 220 0.72 -4.78 10.41
C ALA A 220 1.08 -4.87 11.90
N GLU A 221 2.11 -4.14 12.34
CA GLU A 221 2.54 -4.11 13.74
C GLU A 221 1.60 -3.30 14.65
N GLU A 222 1.07 -2.15 14.18
CA GLU A 222 0.20 -1.27 14.98
C GLU A 222 -1.29 -1.68 14.97
N LEU A 223 -1.79 -2.31 13.89
CA LEU A 223 -3.23 -2.52 13.70
C LEU A 223 -3.73 -3.90 14.15
N PRO A 224 -5.00 -3.98 14.61
CA PRO A 224 -5.66 -5.25 14.94
C PRO A 224 -5.74 -6.19 13.73
N ALA A 225 -5.64 -7.51 13.95
CA ALA A 225 -5.59 -8.51 12.88
C ALA A 225 -6.73 -8.40 11.85
N LYS A 226 -7.96 -8.09 12.30
CA LYS A 226 -9.15 -8.02 11.42
C LYS A 226 -9.23 -6.78 10.53
N SER A 227 -8.28 -5.84 10.62
CA SER A 227 -8.30 -4.59 9.86
C SER A 227 -6.98 -4.29 9.12
N ARG A 228 -6.03 -5.25 9.10
CA ARG A 228 -4.69 -5.05 8.51
C ARG A 228 -4.74 -4.92 7.00
N SER A 229 -5.44 -5.82 6.30
CA SER A 229 -5.49 -5.77 4.83
C SER A 229 -6.27 -4.55 4.37
N TYR A 230 -7.32 -4.16 5.09
CA TYR A 230 -8.06 -2.91 4.88
C TYR A 230 -7.16 -1.69 4.96
N ALA A 231 -6.38 -1.59 6.04
CA ALA A 231 -5.42 -0.51 6.20
C ALA A 231 -4.38 -0.47 5.08
N ILE A 232 -3.76 -1.61 4.76
CA ILE A 232 -2.76 -1.74 3.70
C ILE A 232 -3.37 -1.36 2.34
N GLY A 233 -4.62 -1.76 2.08
CA GLY A 233 -5.36 -1.31 0.91
C GLY A 233 -5.55 0.21 0.91
N LEU A 234 -6.02 0.78 2.03
CA LEU A 234 -6.28 2.21 2.17
C LEU A 234 -5.02 3.06 1.98
N MET A 235 -3.86 2.65 2.50
CA MET A 235 -2.59 3.37 2.30
C MET A 235 -1.99 3.15 0.90
N SER A 236 -2.37 2.06 0.22
CA SER A 236 -1.92 1.79 -1.16
C SER A 236 -2.60 2.73 -2.16
N LEU A 237 -3.81 3.22 -1.88
CA LEU A 237 -4.49 4.19 -2.77
C LEU A 237 -3.68 5.50 -2.89
N PRO A 238 -3.25 6.17 -1.81
CA PRO A 238 -2.32 7.29 -1.88
C PRO A 238 -1.01 6.96 -2.60
N GLY A 239 -0.45 5.76 -2.42
CA GLY A 239 0.75 5.32 -3.13
C GLY A 239 0.56 5.23 -4.65
N GLY A 240 -0.54 4.62 -5.09
CA GLY A 240 -0.94 4.61 -6.51
C GLY A 240 -1.20 6.01 -7.05
N LEU A 241 -1.83 6.89 -6.25
CA LEU A 241 -1.99 8.30 -6.60
C LEU A 241 -0.64 9.00 -6.75
N GLY A 242 0.35 8.67 -5.92
CA GLY A 242 1.74 9.15 -6.08
C GLY A 242 2.33 8.82 -7.45
N VAL A 243 2.17 7.57 -7.92
CA VAL A 243 2.58 7.17 -9.27
C VAL A 243 1.77 7.93 -10.33
N GLY A 244 0.45 8.06 -10.14
CA GLY A 244 -0.44 8.80 -11.03
C GLY A 244 -0.10 10.30 -11.15
N LEU A 245 0.38 10.93 -10.07
CA LEU A 245 0.85 12.32 -10.09
C LEU A 245 2.02 12.51 -11.06
N VAL A 246 2.89 11.50 -11.23
CA VAL A 246 3.96 11.57 -12.24
C VAL A 246 3.37 11.66 -13.65
N LEU A 247 2.32 10.88 -13.94
CA LEU A 247 1.62 10.93 -15.23
C LEU A 247 0.88 12.27 -15.43
N TRP A 248 0.25 12.81 -14.39
CA TRP A 248 -0.43 14.11 -14.46
C TRP A 248 0.54 15.28 -14.67
N LEU A 249 1.77 15.16 -14.17
CA LEU A 249 2.83 16.14 -14.38
C LEU A 249 3.63 15.90 -15.66
N MET A 250 3.42 14.78 -16.35
CA MET A 250 4.12 14.43 -17.60
C MET A 250 4.02 15.51 -18.69
N PRO A 251 2.88 16.22 -18.89
CA PRO A 251 2.80 17.30 -19.86
C PRO A 251 3.83 18.43 -19.65
N LEU A 252 4.36 18.60 -18.43
CA LEU A 252 5.39 19.60 -18.13
C LEU A 252 6.72 19.32 -18.85
N ILE A 253 6.99 18.07 -19.26
CA ILE A 253 8.19 17.72 -20.03
C ILE A 253 8.20 18.42 -21.39
N ASN A 254 7.02 18.72 -21.95
CA ASN A 254 6.89 19.38 -23.24
C ASN A 254 7.19 20.90 -23.20
N LEU A 255 7.53 21.47 -22.04
CA LEU A 255 7.88 22.90 -21.91
C LEU A 255 9.21 23.27 -22.58
N GLY A 256 10.09 22.28 -22.81
CA GLY A 256 11.35 22.48 -23.52
C GLY A 256 12.46 21.53 -23.05
N PRO A 257 13.67 21.67 -23.62
CA PRO A 257 14.84 20.89 -23.21
C PRO A 257 15.08 21.01 -21.71
N GLY A 258 15.34 19.87 -21.07
CA GLY A 258 15.57 19.80 -19.63
C GLY A 258 14.35 20.02 -18.72
N ALA A 259 13.14 20.21 -19.24
CA ALA A 259 11.93 20.40 -18.41
C ALA A 259 11.60 19.18 -17.52
N TRP A 260 12.07 17.99 -17.87
CA TRP A 260 11.99 16.79 -17.01
C TRP A 260 12.57 17.02 -15.61
N ARG A 261 13.53 17.94 -15.47
CA ARG A 261 14.14 18.30 -14.16
C ARG A 261 13.11 18.83 -13.17
N ILE A 262 12.02 19.45 -13.64
CA ILE A 262 10.94 19.99 -12.79
C ILE A 262 10.27 18.86 -12.00
N LEU A 263 10.03 17.70 -12.63
CA LEU A 263 9.39 16.55 -11.97
C LEU A 263 10.26 16.03 -10.83
N TYR A 264 11.58 16.03 -11.00
CA TYR A 264 12.54 15.64 -9.97
C TYR A 264 12.76 16.73 -8.92
N ALA A 265 12.63 18.01 -9.29
CA ALA A 265 12.70 19.14 -8.36
C ALA A 265 11.55 19.12 -7.34
N CYS A 266 10.39 18.57 -7.70
CA CYS A 266 9.31 18.24 -6.74
C CYS A 266 9.80 17.32 -5.60
N GLY A 267 10.91 16.60 -5.79
CA GLY A 267 11.61 15.87 -4.75
C GLY A 267 11.93 16.73 -3.52
N ALA A 268 12.21 18.03 -3.67
CA ALA A 268 12.44 18.95 -2.56
C ALA A 268 11.18 19.15 -1.69
N ILE A 269 9.99 19.17 -2.32
CA ILE A 269 8.71 19.21 -1.59
C ILE A 269 8.53 17.92 -0.81
N THR A 270 8.77 16.76 -1.46
CA THR A 270 8.65 15.45 -0.78
C THR A 270 9.62 15.30 0.39
N LEU A 271 10.83 15.88 0.29
CA LEU A 271 11.84 15.89 1.35
C LEU A 271 11.30 16.61 2.58
N VAL A 272 10.80 17.83 2.40
CA VAL A 272 10.28 18.66 3.49
C VAL A 272 9.05 18.01 4.14
N VAL A 273 8.14 17.45 3.34
CA VAL A 273 6.95 16.76 3.85
C VAL A 273 7.35 15.50 4.61
N THR A 274 8.25 14.67 4.06
CA THR A 274 8.77 13.46 4.73
C THR A 274 9.33 13.77 6.11
N ILE A 275 10.21 14.78 6.22
CA ILE A 275 10.84 15.16 7.49
C ILE A 275 9.77 15.53 8.52
N ARG A 276 8.73 16.29 8.12
CA ARG A 276 7.65 16.69 9.03
C ARG A 276 6.74 15.53 9.41
N THR A 277 6.43 14.63 8.47
CA THR A 277 5.53 13.49 8.68
C THR A 277 6.16 12.45 9.58
N VAL A 278 7.40 12.02 9.31
CA VAL A 278 8.06 10.95 10.10
C VAL A 278 8.39 11.41 11.53
N ARG A 279 8.65 12.70 11.74
CA ARG A 279 8.81 13.27 13.09
C ARG A 279 7.58 13.06 13.99
N ARG A 280 6.38 12.91 13.41
CA ARG A 280 5.12 12.69 14.13
C ARG A 280 4.73 11.22 14.25
N LEU A 281 5.40 10.33 13.51
CA LEU A 281 5.15 8.90 13.54
C LEU A 281 5.74 8.32 14.85
N PRO A 282 4.96 7.65 15.71
CA PRO A 282 5.52 6.89 16.83
C PRO A 282 6.28 5.65 16.31
N GLU A 283 7.17 5.08 17.12
CA GLU A 283 7.71 3.75 16.82
C GLU A 283 6.64 2.69 17.04
N SER A 284 6.76 1.53 16.37
CA SER A 284 5.73 0.50 16.47
C SER A 284 5.72 -0.16 17.86
N ARG A 285 4.54 -0.31 18.46
CA ARG A 285 4.33 -0.92 19.80
C ARG A 285 4.99 -2.28 19.91
N ARG A 286 4.80 -3.11 18.89
CA ARG A 286 5.37 -4.46 18.83
C ARG A 286 6.90 -4.41 18.79
N TYR A 287 7.50 -3.50 18.03
CA TYR A 287 8.96 -3.34 18.03
C TYR A 287 9.45 -2.86 19.39
N GLU A 288 8.85 -1.80 19.95
CA GLU A 288 9.23 -1.26 21.27
C GLU A 288 9.15 -2.33 22.37
N ALA A 289 8.17 -3.22 22.32
CA ALA A 289 7.99 -4.30 23.30
C ALA A 289 9.11 -5.36 23.29
N VAL A 290 9.74 -5.61 22.13
CA VAL A 290 10.77 -6.67 21.99
C VAL A 290 12.17 -6.15 21.68
N ALA A 291 12.33 -4.85 21.39
CA ALA A 291 13.59 -4.26 20.91
C ALA A 291 14.77 -4.40 21.89
N HIS A 292 14.50 -4.49 23.19
CA HIS A 292 15.53 -4.60 24.23
C HIS A 292 15.78 -6.04 24.70
N ASP A 293 15.06 -7.02 24.18
CA ASP A 293 15.22 -8.41 24.58
C ASP A 293 16.14 -9.18 23.62
N ALA A 294 17.42 -9.26 24.00
CA ALA A 294 18.42 -10.02 23.25
C ALA A 294 18.11 -11.53 23.18
N LYS A 295 17.37 -12.09 24.14
CA LYS A 295 16.95 -13.50 24.12
C LYS A 295 15.81 -13.69 23.13
N ALA A 296 14.86 -12.76 23.05
CA ALA A 296 13.80 -12.76 22.04
C ALA A 296 14.39 -12.80 20.61
N PHE A 297 15.45 -12.04 20.33
CA PHE A 297 16.10 -12.04 19.02
C PHE A 297 16.72 -13.40 18.66
N ALA A 298 17.31 -14.09 19.64
CA ALA A 298 17.97 -15.38 19.45
C ALA A 298 16.98 -16.51 19.16
N HIS A 299 15.78 -16.48 19.74
CA HIS A 299 14.78 -17.55 19.65
C HIS A 299 13.84 -17.44 18.45
N GLN A 300 13.80 -16.32 17.72
CA GLN A 300 12.92 -16.20 16.56
C GLN A 300 13.49 -16.95 15.35
N HIS A 301 12.80 -17.98 14.87
CA HIS A 301 13.22 -18.74 13.68
C HIS A 301 12.35 -18.41 12.46
N ILE A 302 12.99 -18.40 11.28
CA ILE A 302 12.26 -18.31 10.00
C ILE A 302 12.06 -19.74 9.50
N SER A 303 10.80 -20.12 9.28
CA SER A 303 10.49 -21.36 8.58
C SER A 303 11.00 -21.28 7.13
N MET A 304 12.00 -22.10 6.80
CA MET A 304 12.58 -22.15 5.45
C MET A 304 11.56 -22.54 4.38
N PHE A 305 10.58 -23.38 4.72
CA PHE A 305 9.50 -23.75 3.80
C PHE A 305 8.63 -22.54 3.45
N ARG A 306 8.13 -21.81 4.47
CA ARG A 306 7.31 -20.61 4.28
C ARG A 306 8.08 -19.53 3.51
N PHE A 307 9.35 -19.36 3.84
CA PHE A 307 10.26 -18.45 3.15
C PHE A 307 10.44 -18.83 1.67
N ALA A 308 10.75 -20.09 1.37
CA ALA A 308 10.94 -20.56 0.00
C ALA A 308 9.66 -20.46 -0.84
N LEU A 309 8.51 -20.76 -0.25
CA LEU A 309 7.21 -20.64 -0.90
C LEU A 309 6.88 -19.17 -1.21
N LEU A 310 7.09 -18.24 -0.27
CA LEU A 310 6.92 -16.81 -0.51
C LEU A 310 7.92 -16.27 -1.53
N ALA A 311 9.18 -16.73 -1.50
CA ALA A 311 10.18 -16.37 -2.50
C ALA A 311 9.77 -16.83 -3.90
N ALA A 312 9.26 -18.06 -4.03
CA ALA A 312 8.72 -18.56 -5.30
C ALA A 312 7.53 -17.72 -5.78
N VAL A 313 6.62 -17.32 -4.86
CA VAL A 313 5.53 -16.39 -5.18
C VAL A 313 6.07 -15.06 -5.68
N MET A 314 7.07 -14.47 -5.03
CA MET A 314 7.70 -13.22 -5.47
C MET A 314 8.34 -13.33 -6.85
N VAL A 315 9.09 -14.41 -7.10
CA VAL A 315 9.74 -14.67 -8.40
C VAL A 315 8.68 -14.80 -9.48
N LEU A 316 7.72 -15.71 -9.32
CA LEU A 316 6.70 -16.01 -10.34
C LEU A 316 5.80 -14.81 -10.64
N LEU A 317 5.42 -14.04 -9.61
CA LEU A 317 4.70 -12.79 -9.80
C LEU A 317 5.52 -11.80 -10.63
N ASN A 318 6.78 -11.59 -10.28
CA ASN A 318 7.61 -10.56 -10.91
C ASN A 318 8.19 -10.96 -12.26
N VAL A 319 8.30 -12.27 -12.55
CA VAL A 319 8.55 -12.80 -13.90
C VAL A 319 7.48 -12.31 -14.88
N PHE A 320 6.24 -12.12 -14.42
CA PHE A 320 5.14 -11.60 -15.24
C PHE A 320 4.94 -10.09 -15.11
N ALA A 321 4.84 -9.58 -13.88
CA ALA A 321 4.42 -8.20 -13.62
C ALA A 321 5.41 -7.16 -14.15
N ALA A 322 6.72 -7.41 -14.02
CA ALA A 322 7.73 -6.44 -14.44
C ALA A 322 7.80 -6.26 -15.97
N PRO A 323 7.82 -7.34 -16.79
CA PRO A 323 7.73 -7.18 -18.25
C PRO A 323 6.42 -6.54 -18.71
N VAL A 324 5.28 -6.97 -18.16
CA VAL A 324 3.97 -6.36 -18.46
C VAL A 324 4.00 -4.86 -18.21
N GLN A 325 4.49 -4.43 -17.04
CA GLN A 325 4.57 -3.02 -16.69
C GLN A 325 5.54 -2.24 -17.59
N GLN A 326 6.71 -2.80 -17.94
CA GLN A 326 7.71 -2.10 -18.75
C GLN A 326 7.39 -2.04 -20.24
N MET A 327 6.74 -3.09 -20.76
CA MET A 327 6.45 -3.22 -22.20
C MET A 327 5.09 -2.66 -22.59
N GLN A 328 4.23 -2.30 -21.62
CA GLN A 328 2.90 -1.76 -21.92
C GLN A 328 2.98 -0.49 -22.78
N THR A 329 3.81 0.48 -22.41
CA THR A 329 4.01 1.70 -23.21
C THR A 329 4.53 1.38 -24.61
N ASP A 330 5.50 0.47 -24.69
CA ASP A 330 6.12 0.09 -25.96
C ASP A 330 5.13 -0.61 -26.90
N TYR A 331 4.36 -1.57 -26.38
CA TYR A 331 3.29 -2.24 -27.11
C TYR A 331 2.21 -1.27 -27.62
N LEU A 332 1.75 -0.36 -26.77
CA LEU A 332 0.73 0.62 -27.18
C LEU A 332 1.26 1.58 -28.25
N SER A 333 2.53 2.02 -28.12
CA SER A 333 3.16 2.90 -29.09
C SER A 333 3.48 2.19 -30.41
N ASN A 334 4.22 1.08 -30.35
CA ASN A 334 4.82 0.43 -31.52
C ASN A 334 3.90 -0.59 -32.18
N SER A 335 3.16 -1.40 -31.41
CA SER A 335 2.26 -2.42 -31.96
C SER A 335 0.87 -1.86 -32.24
N ARG A 336 0.41 -0.88 -31.45
CA ARG A 336 -0.92 -0.28 -31.60
C ARG A 336 -0.92 1.10 -32.24
N ASN A 337 0.25 1.62 -32.63
CA ASN A 337 0.42 2.93 -33.27
C ASN A 337 -0.26 4.07 -32.50
N MET A 338 -0.34 3.96 -31.16
CA MET A 338 -0.95 5.00 -30.33
C MET A 338 0.04 6.13 -30.12
N GLY A 339 -0.37 7.36 -30.42
CA GLY A 339 0.40 8.54 -30.05
C GLY A 339 0.53 8.70 -28.52
N PRO A 340 1.53 9.46 -28.02
CA PRO A 340 1.80 9.59 -26.59
C PRO A 340 0.58 10.01 -25.74
N THR A 341 -0.24 10.91 -26.27
CA THR A 341 -1.47 11.37 -25.62
C THR A 341 -2.47 10.24 -25.42
N LEU A 342 -2.67 9.39 -26.44
CA LEU A 342 -3.63 8.29 -26.35
C LEU A 342 -3.11 7.17 -25.44
N VAL A 343 -1.80 6.93 -25.40
CA VAL A 343 -1.18 6.02 -24.41
C VAL A 343 -1.43 6.53 -22.99
N ALA A 344 -1.23 7.82 -22.73
CA ALA A 344 -1.49 8.41 -21.41
C ALA A 344 -2.98 8.29 -21.03
N VAL A 345 -3.90 8.58 -21.96
CA VAL A 345 -5.34 8.41 -21.76
C VAL A 345 -5.68 6.95 -21.48
N PHE A 346 -5.14 6.01 -22.25
CA PHE A 346 -5.33 4.57 -22.04
C PHE A 346 -4.89 4.14 -20.63
N MET A 347 -3.67 4.52 -20.23
CA MET A 347 -3.14 4.16 -18.92
C MET A 347 -3.96 4.75 -17.78
N LEU A 348 -4.36 6.02 -17.88
CA LEU A 348 -5.18 6.66 -16.85
C LEU A 348 -6.59 6.03 -16.79
N ALA A 349 -7.23 5.84 -17.95
CA ALA A 349 -8.58 5.30 -18.02
C ALA A 349 -8.66 3.84 -17.58
N THR A 350 -7.60 3.05 -17.74
CA THR A 350 -7.61 1.62 -17.40
C THR A 350 -7.06 1.34 -15.98
N ASN A 351 -6.01 2.04 -15.54
CA ASN A 351 -5.41 1.79 -14.22
C ASN A 351 -6.21 2.38 -13.05
N THR A 352 -7.02 3.42 -13.28
CA THR A 352 -7.83 4.06 -12.22
C THR A 352 -8.78 3.07 -11.54
N TRP A 353 -9.29 2.08 -12.27
CA TRP A 353 -10.17 1.05 -11.72
C TRP A 353 -9.46 0.11 -10.74
N GLY A 354 -8.12 0.06 -10.76
CA GLY A 354 -7.33 -0.66 -9.79
C GLY A 354 -7.57 -0.21 -8.34
N PHE A 355 -7.97 1.04 -8.11
CA PHE A 355 -8.35 1.51 -6.77
C PHE A 355 -9.58 0.76 -6.21
N ILE A 356 -10.54 0.40 -7.07
CA ILE A 356 -11.70 -0.41 -6.69
C ILE A 356 -11.23 -1.83 -6.34
N GLY A 357 -10.33 -2.39 -7.16
CA GLY A 357 -9.67 -3.67 -6.92
C GLY A 357 -8.99 -3.77 -5.57
N VAL A 358 -8.16 -2.78 -5.26
CA VAL A 358 -7.45 -2.68 -3.98
C VAL A 358 -8.44 -2.57 -2.82
N ALA A 359 -9.48 -1.74 -2.92
CA ALA A 359 -10.48 -1.60 -1.87
C ALA A 359 -11.29 -2.89 -1.65
N ALA A 360 -11.73 -3.54 -2.73
CA ALA A 360 -12.45 -4.81 -2.68
C ALA A 360 -11.58 -5.95 -2.14
N GLY A 361 -10.32 -6.03 -2.58
CA GLY A 361 -9.35 -7.02 -2.11
C GLY A 361 -9.03 -6.87 -0.63
N ALA A 362 -8.91 -5.64 -0.14
CA ALA A 362 -8.73 -5.34 1.28
C ALA A 362 -9.84 -5.96 2.14
N GLN A 363 -11.08 -5.79 1.70
CA GLN A 363 -12.26 -6.27 2.41
C GLN A 363 -12.44 -7.78 2.29
N LEU A 364 -12.19 -8.34 1.11
CA LEU A 364 -12.23 -9.78 0.90
C LEU A 364 -11.16 -10.51 1.72
N ALA A 365 -9.96 -9.94 1.79
CA ALA A 365 -8.83 -10.49 2.54
C ALA A 365 -9.05 -10.47 4.05
N ASP A 366 -9.69 -9.42 4.60
CA ASP A 366 -9.95 -9.32 6.03
C ASP A 366 -11.19 -10.11 6.49
N ARG A 367 -12.23 -10.22 5.65
CA ARG A 367 -13.52 -10.81 6.06
C ARG A 367 -13.73 -12.27 5.69
N SER A 368 -13.12 -12.72 4.60
CA SER A 368 -13.40 -14.05 4.04
C SER A 368 -12.16 -14.91 4.03
N SER A 369 -11.21 -14.62 3.14
CA SER A 369 -9.97 -15.37 3.04
C SER A 369 -8.94 -14.55 2.29
N ARG A 370 -7.76 -14.41 2.88
CA ARG A 370 -6.64 -13.72 2.26
C ARG A 370 -6.08 -14.51 1.09
N ARG A 371 -6.10 -15.85 1.19
CA ARG A 371 -5.71 -16.74 0.09
C ARG A 371 -6.67 -16.58 -1.09
N LEU A 372 -7.98 -16.52 -0.84
CA LEU A 372 -8.98 -16.32 -1.90
C LEU A 372 -8.79 -14.98 -2.63
N ALA A 373 -8.61 -13.89 -1.88
CA ALA A 373 -8.36 -12.57 -2.46
C ALA A 373 -7.09 -12.54 -3.32
N LEU A 374 -6.01 -13.17 -2.84
CA LEU A 374 -4.76 -13.30 -3.59
C LEU A 374 -4.93 -14.18 -4.84
N MET A 375 -5.66 -15.30 -4.74
CA MET A 375 -5.95 -16.20 -5.87
C MET A 375 -6.67 -15.47 -7.00
N LEU A 376 -7.79 -14.82 -6.68
CA LEU A 376 -8.61 -14.09 -7.64
C LEU A 376 -7.81 -12.95 -8.26
N GLY A 377 -7.01 -12.25 -7.45
CA GLY A 377 -6.11 -11.20 -7.92
C GLY A 377 -5.09 -11.70 -8.94
N MET A 378 -4.43 -12.82 -8.66
CA MET A 378 -3.44 -13.40 -9.57
C MET A 378 -4.05 -13.85 -10.89
N LEU A 379 -5.22 -14.50 -10.85
CA LEU A 379 -5.95 -14.93 -12.05
C LEU A 379 -6.42 -13.72 -12.86
N GLY A 380 -6.98 -12.69 -12.21
CA GLY A 380 -7.39 -11.46 -12.87
C GLY A 380 -6.24 -10.71 -13.52
N LEU A 381 -5.10 -10.63 -12.83
CA LEU A 381 -3.86 -10.04 -13.34
C LEU A 381 -3.37 -10.79 -14.59
N ALA A 382 -3.33 -12.12 -14.55
CA ALA A 382 -2.90 -12.96 -15.67
C ALA A 382 -3.85 -12.85 -16.87
N ILE A 383 -5.15 -13.05 -16.66
CA ILE A 383 -6.17 -13.06 -17.72
C ILE A 383 -6.28 -11.67 -18.35
N GLY A 384 -6.41 -10.62 -17.53
CA GLY A 384 -6.63 -9.26 -18.02
C GLY A 384 -5.46 -8.74 -18.87
N ASN A 385 -4.22 -8.90 -18.38
CA ASN A 385 -3.05 -8.46 -19.14
C ASN A 385 -2.79 -9.35 -20.37
N THR A 386 -3.01 -10.67 -20.28
CA THR A 386 -2.90 -11.53 -21.48
C THR A 386 -3.90 -11.11 -22.55
N LEU A 387 -5.14 -10.79 -22.17
CA LEU A 387 -6.16 -10.27 -23.08
C LEU A 387 -5.73 -8.93 -23.69
N MET A 388 -5.19 -8.02 -22.89
CA MET A 388 -4.69 -6.72 -23.36
C MET A 388 -3.58 -6.85 -24.41
N PHE A 389 -2.60 -7.74 -24.20
CA PHE A 389 -1.48 -7.92 -25.13
C PHE A 389 -1.81 -8.80 -26.34
N SER A 390 -2.94 -9.50 -26.33
CA SER A 390 -3.34 -10.43 -27.41
C SER A 390 -4.51 -9.93 -28.26
N THR A 391 -5.15 -8.82 -27.89
CA THR A 391 -6.35 -8.32 -28.58
C THR A 391 -6.26 -6.85 -28.98
N ASP A 392 -7.16 -6.45 -29.88
CA ASP A 392 -7.27 -5.14 -30.48
C ASP A 392 -8.58 -4.43 -30.11
N GLY A 393 -8.61 -3.11 -30.34
CA GLY A 393 -9.82 -2.31 -30.19
C GLY A 393 -10.40 -2.36 -28.76
N PRO A 394 -11.73 -2.38 -28.58
CA PRO A 394 -12.36 -2.34 -27.25
C PRO A 394 -11.98 -3.51 -26.33
N ALA A 395 -11.71 -4.70 -26.87
CA ALA A 395 -11.34 -5.88 -26.08
C ALA A 395 -10.03 -5.67 -25.31
N MET A 396 -9.07 -4.95 -25.91
CA MET A 396 -7.82 -4.57 -25.26
C MET A 396 -8.05 -3.69 -24.03
N TRP A 397 -8.94 -2.70 -24.13
CA TRP A 397 -9.29 -1.80 -23.03
C TRP A 397 -9.97 -2.55 -21.89
N VAL A 398 -10.92 -3.43 -22.23
CA VAL A 398 -11.60 -4.29 -21.26
C VAL A 398 -10.60 -5.21 -20.56
N GLY A 399 -9.67 -5.83 -21.29
CA GLY A 399 -8.58 -6.63 -20.71
C GLY A 399 -7.73 -5.85 -19.73
N SER A 400 -7.32 -4.62 -20.08
CA SER A 400 -6.57 -3.75 -19.17
C SER A 400 -7.36 -3.40 -17.91
N ILE A 401 -8.65 -3.06 -18.04
CA ILE A 401 -9.52 -2.75 -16.90
C ILE A 401 -9.69 -3.97 -15.99
N ILE A 402 -9.90 -5.16 -16.55
CA ILE A 402 -9.98 -6.41 -15.77
C ILE A 402 -8.66 -6.67 -15.05
N GLY A 403 -7.53 -6.52 -15.75
CA GLY A 403 -6.19 -6.71 -15.20
C GLY A 403 -5.90 -5.75 -14.05
N ALA A 404 -6.24 -4.47 -14.20
CA ALA A 404 -6.07 -3.46 -13.17
C ALA A 404 -7.02 -3.68 -11.97
N THR A 405 -8.31 -3.91 -12.24
CA THR A 405 -9.35 -4.01 -11.21
C THR A 405 -9.23 -5.32 -10.44
N VAL A 406 -9.23 -6.46 -11.13
CA VAL A 406 -9.15 -7.75 -10.45
C VAL A 406 -7.73 -7.97 -9.93
N GLY A 407 -6.69 -7.62 -10.69
CA GLY A 407 -5.30 -7.69 -10.23
C GLY A 407 -4.99 -6.82 -9.01
N GLY A 408 -5.74 -5.72 -8.80
CA GLY A 408 -5.62 -4.88 -7.61
C GLY A 408 -5.85 -5.61 -6.28
N LEU A 409 -6.57 -6.75 -6.29
CA LEU A 409 -6.79 -7.57 -5.10
C LEU A 409 -5.49 -8.14 -4.50
N VAL A 410 -4.43 -8.26 -5.32
CA VAL A 410 -3.12 -8.76 -4.89
C VAL A 410 -2.49 -7.84 -3.84
N VAL A 411 -2.61 -6.52 -4.00
CA VAL A 411 -1.87 -5.51 -3.22
C VAL A 411 -2.12 -5.62 -1.71
N PRO A 412 -3.37 -5.52 -1.20
CA PRO A 412 -3.63 -5.61 0.24
C PRO A 412 -3.37 -7.02 0.79
N SER A 413 -3.71 -8.05 0.01
CA SER A 413 -3.58 -9.45 0.42
C SER A 413 -2.13 -9.85 0.60
N LEU A 414 -1.29 -9.58 -0.40
CA LEU A 414 0.13 -9.88 -0.36
C LEU A 414 0.89 -8.95 0.59
N GLY A 415 0.51 -7.68 0.63
CA GLY A 415 1.10 -6.68 1.52
C GLY A 415 0.88 -6.99 3.00
N ALA A 416 -0.20 -7.66 3.38
CA ALA A 416 -0.45 -8.16 4.73
C ALA A 416 0.23 -9.53 4.98
N LEU A 417 0.17 -10.44 4.00
CA LEU A 417 0.73 -11.78 4.14
C LEU A 417 2.25 -11.78 4.33
N LEU A 418 2.97 -10.93 3.59
CA LEU A 418 4.43 -10.84 3.66
C LEU A 418 4.97 -10.49 5.06
N PRO A 419 4.49 -9.45 5.76
CA PRO A 419 4.94 -9.17 7.13
C PRO A 419 4.46 -10.24 8.12
N GLU A 420 3.22 -10.72 8.02
CA GLU A 420 2.66 -11.61 9.04
C GLU A 420 3.33 -12.99 9.12
N MET A 421 3.90 -13.45 8.01
CA MET A 421 4.57 -14.75 7.90
C MET A 421 5.96 -14.81 8.55
N PHE A 422 6.47 -13.68 9.03
CA PHE A 422 7.79 -13.59 9.64
C PHE A 422 7.71 -12.96 11.04
N PRO A 423 8.52 -13.46 12.00
CA PRO A 423 8.66 -12.87 13.32
C PRO A 423 9.16 -11.41 13.26
N THR A 424 8.71 -10.59 14.19
CA THR A 424 8.87 -9.12 14.24
C THR A 424 10.33 -8.68 14.12
N LEU A 425 11.27 -9.38 14.76
CA LEU A 425 12.70 -8.99 14.74
C LEU A 425 13.46 -9.49 13.51
N ARG A 426 12.84 -10.31 12.65
CA ARG A 426 13.43 -10.75 11.36
C ARG A 426 12.58 -10.38 10.16
N ARG A 427 11.44 -9.73 10.39
CA ARG A 427 10.45 -9.37 9.39
C ARG A 427 11.03 -8.47 8.31
N GLY A 428 11.79 -7.44 8.68
CA GLY A 428 12.42 -6.53 7.75
C GLY A 428 13.47 -7.21 6.86
N ALA A 429 14.36 -8.01 7.44
CA ALA A 429 15.36 -8.77 6.70
C ALA A 429 14.72 -9.77 5.74
N ALA A 430 13.70 -10.52 6.19
CA ALA A 430 12.98 -11.48 5.36
C ALA A 430 12.28 -10.78 4.18
N ASN A 431 11.57 -9.68 4.42
CA ASN A 431 10.94 -8.89 3.36
C ASN A 431 11.97 -8.28 2.38
N GLY A 432 13.15 -7.91 2.88
CA GLY A 432 14.28 -7.49 2.03
C GLY A 432 14.77 -8.59 1.10
N LEU A 433 14.86 -9.84 1.59
CA LEU A 433 15.19 -11.00 0.72
C LEU A 433 14.05 -11.29 -0.26
N MET A 434 12.79 -11.14 0.14
CA MET A 434 11.63 -11.29 -0.75
C MET A 434 11.70 -10.30 -1.92
N ASN A 435 12.14 -9.07 -1.68
CA ASN A 435 12.43 -8.10 -2.74
C ASN A 435 13.52 -8.60 -3.69
N GLY A 436 14.61 -9.16 -3.17
CA GLY A 436 15.67 -9.76 -3.97
C GLY A 436 15.15 -10.88 -4.90
N ALA A 437 14.34 -11.79 -4.35
CA ALA A 437 13.64 -12.82 -5.11
C ALA A 437 12.74 -12.23 -6.20
N GLY A 438 11.96 -11.19 -5.88
CA GLY A 438 11.15 -10.45 -6.85
C GLY A 438 11.98 -9.85 -7.98
N VAL A 439 13.11 -9.22 -7.67
CA VAL A 439 14.02 -8.61 -8.65
C VAL A 439 14.66 -9.67 -9.56
N CYS A 440 15.05 -10.83 -9.03
CA CYS A 440 15.49 -11.96 -9.85
C CYS A 440 14.39 -12.38 -10.84
N GLY A 441 13.14 -12.50 -10.38
CA GLY A 441 12.00 -12.77 -11.24
C GLY A 441 11.83 -11.69 -12.34
N SER A 442 11.91 -10.41 -11.97
CA SER A 442 11.83 -9.31 -12.93
C SER A 442 12.95 -9.32 -13.98
N ILE A 443 14.15 -9.78 -13.64
CA ILE A 443 15.26 -9.92 -14.59
C ILE A 443 14.96 -11.07 -15.56
N ILE A 444 14.57 -12.23 -15.03
CA ILE A 444 14.23 -13.42 -15.83
C ILE A 444 13.13 -13.08 -16.84
N GLY A 445 12.01 -12.50 -16.39
CA GLY A 445 10.88 -12.17 -17.24
C GLY A 445 11.25 -11.22 -18.39
N LEU A 446 12.10 -10.22 -18.13
CA LEU A 446 12.51 -9.28 -19.17
C LEU A 446 13.49 -9.87 -20.16
N LEU A 447 14.38 -10.75 -19.72
CA LEU A 447 15.25 -11.48 -20.62
C LEU A 447 14.45 -12.41 -21.54
N VAL A 448 13.40 -13.04 -21.02
CA VAL A 448 12.46 -13.83 -21.83
C VAL A 448 11.78 -12.93 -22.86
N VAL A 449 11.23 -11.79 -22.47
CA VAL A 449 10.62 -10.85 -23.43
C VAL A 449 11.63 -10.35 -24.46
N ALA A 450 12.83 -9.94 -24.04
CA ALA A 450 13.85 -9.43 -24.93
C ALA A 450 14.33 -10.46 -25.97
N HIS A 451 14.26 -11.75 -25.66
CA HIS A 451 14.66 -12.82 -26.58
C HIS A 451 13.53 -13.30 -27.48
N PHE A 452 12.31 -13.39 -26.97
CA PHE A 452 11.18 -14.03 -27.66
C PHE A 452 10.20 -13.07 -28.32
N VAL A 453 10.20 -11.78 -27.96
CA VAL A 453 9.36 -10.79 -28.67
C VAL A 453 10.08 -10.35 -29.94
N THR A 454 9.54 -10.77 -31.08
CA THR A 454 9.97 -10.35 -32.42
C THR A 454 8.85 -9.55 -33.10
N ASP A 455 9.22 -8.52 -33.86
CA ASP A 455 8.32 -7.74 -34.73
C ASP A 455 7.08 -7.16 -34.03
N GLY A 456 7.19 -6.80 -32.75
CA GLY A 456 6.10 -6.18 -31.98
C GLY A 456 4.95 -7.14 -31.63
N ASN A 457 5.13 -8.45 -31.73
CA ASN A 457 4.14 -9.43 -31.29
C ASN A 457 4.39 -9.87 -29.84
N TYR A 458 3.74 -9.18 -28.91
CA TYR A 458 3.90 -9.39 -27.47
C TYR A 458 3.01 -10.50 -26.90
N GLY A 459 1.86 -10.79 -27.53
CA GLY A 459 0.79 -11.63 -27.00
C GLY A 459 1.25 -13.03 -26.56
N PRO A 460 1.88 -13.85 -27.43
CA PRO A 460 2.30 -15.20 -27.09
C PRO A 460 3.28 -15.26 -25.91
N THR A 461 4.25 -14.33 -25.88
CA THR A 461 5.25 -14.28 -24.81
C THR A 461 4.62 -13.87 -23.48
N VAL A 462 3.73 -12.87 -23.49
CA VAL A 462 3.00 -12.46 -22.28
C VAL A 462 2.07 -13.57 -21.79
N ALA A 463 1.38 -14.28 -22.70
CA ALA A 463 0.52 -15.42 -22.36
C ALA A 463 1.33 -16.56 -21.71
N ALA A 464 2.53 -16.86 -22.21
CA ALA A 464 3.42 -17.85 -21.59
C ALA A 464 3.87 -17.41 -20.19
N LEU A 465 4.25 -16.13 -20.02
CA LEU A 465 4.63 -15.59 -18.71
C LEU A 465 3.46 -15.56 -17.71
N ALA A 466 2.21 -15.46 -18.20
CA ALA A 466 1.01 -15.45 -17.37
C ALA A 466 0.79 -16.77 -16.59
N LEU A 467 1.48 -17.86 -17.00
CA LEU A 467 1.53 -19.09 -16.22
C LEU A 467 2.13 -18.85 -14.82
N GLY A 468 3.03 -17.88 -14.64
CA GLY A 468 3.62 -17.54 -13.34
C GLY A 468 2.55 -17.21 -12.28
N PRO A 469 1.76 -16.14 -12.45
CA PRO A 469 0.66 -15.82 -11.54
C PRO A 469 -0.39 -16.93 -11.41
N VAL A 470 -0.66 -17.71 -12.46
CA VAL A 470 -1.59 -18.85 -12.38
C VAL A 470 -1.03 -19.95 -11.46
N ILE A 471 0.26 -20.25 -11.53
CA ILE A 471 0.92 -21.17 -10.61
C ILE A 471 0.88 -20.61 -9.19
N VAL A 472 1.09 -19.30 -9.01
CA VAL A 472 0.95 -18.64 -7.70
C VAL A 472 -0.45 -18.84 -7.13
N ALA A 473 -1.50 -18.73 -7.93
CA ALA A 473 -2.88 -18.94 -7.50
C ALA A 473 -3.12 -20.34 -6.90
N VAL A 474 -2.31 -21.33 -7.27
CA VAL A 474 -2.31 -22.67 -6.66
C VAL A 474 -1.37 -22.74 -5.45
N LEU A 475 -0.13 -22.24 -5.57
CA LEU A 475 0.90 -22.32 -4.53
C LEU A 475 0.50 -21.66 -3.20
N ILE A 476 -0.29 -20.58 -3.26
CA ILE A 476 -0.75 -19.86 -2.06
C ILE A 476 -1.59 -20.71 -1.11
N TRP A 477 -2.18 -21.82 -1.58
CA TRP A 477 -2.92 -22.74 -0.73
C TRP A 477 -2.01 -23.56 0.20
N GLY A 478 -0.71 -23.61 -0.08
CA GLY A 478 0.31 -24.17 0.82
C GLY A 478 0.75 -23.23 1.96
N LEU A 479 0.34 -21.96 1.92
CA LEU A 479 0.57 -21.00 3.02
C LEU A 479 -0.56 -21.11 4.04
N PRO A 480 -0.34 -20.82 5.34
CA PRO A 480 -1.41 -20.75 6.34
C PRO A 480 -2.40 -19.59 6.06
N GLU A 481 -3.61 -19.67 6.61
CA GLU A 481 -4.61 -18.61 6.48
C GLU A 481 -4.37 -17.67 7.66
N THR A 482 -4.34 -16.38 7.35
CA THR A 482 -3.87 -15.34 8.27
C THR A 482 -4.94 -14.28 8.51
N ALA A 483 -6.06 -14.34 7.77
CA ALA A 483 -7.20 -13.46 7.97
C ALA A 483 -7.74 -13.55 9.40
N GLY A 484 -7.71 -12.42 10.13
CA GLY A 484 -8.25 -12.31 11.48
C GLY A 484 -7.43 -13.02 12.57
N VAL A 485 -6.24 -13.54 12.26
CA VAL A 485 -5.37 -14.23 13.22
C VAL A 485 -4.28 -13.26 13.72
N GLU A 486 -4.06 -13.22 15.03
CA GLU A 486 -2.99 -12.39 15.61
C GLU A 486 -1.59 -12.92 15.27
N LEU A 487 -0.61 -12.03 15.24
CA LEU A 487 0.76 -12.35 14.80
C LEU A 487 1.41 -13.45 15.65
N GLU A 488 1.09 -13.43 16.93
CA GLU A 488 1.61 -14.30 17.97
C GLU A 488 1.10 -15.74 17.79
N ALA A 489 -0.10 -15.91 17.23
CA ALA A 489 -0.64 -17.22 16.87
C ALA A 489 -0.05 -17.76 15.56
N ILE A 490 0.37 -16.89 14.64
CA ILE A 490 1.03 -17.28 13.37
C ILE A 490 2.50 -17.65 13.60
N ASN A 491 3.15 -16.97 14.55
CA ASN A 491 4.56 -17.11 14.92
C ASN A 491 4.67 -17.48 16.42
N PRO A 492 4.67 -18.77 16.78
CA PRO A 492 4.66 -19.22 18.18
C PRO A 492 5.82 -18.67 19.03
N ASP A 493 6.96 -18.39 18.39
CA ASP A 493 8.13 -17.78 19.03
C ASP A 493 7.82 -16.40 19.64
N GLU A 494 6.78 -15.70 19.16
CA GLU A 494 6.31 -14.41 19.70
C GLU A 494 5.36 -14.58 20.90
N ALA A 495 4.58 -15.66 20.94
CA ALA A 495 3.66 -15.96 22.04
C ALA A 495 4.41 -16.20 23.36
N VAL A 496 5.54 -16.91 23.30
CA VAL A 496 6.42 -17.16 24.46
C VAL A 496 6.94 -15.85 25.06
N ILE A 497 7.13 -14.81 24.23
CA ILE A 497 7.60 -13.49 24.66
C ILE A 497 6.43 -12.68 25.24
N ALA A 498 5.24 -12.75 24.64
CA ALA A 498 4.04 -12.07 25.13
C ALA A 498 3.59 -12.61 26.51
N GLU A 499 3.62 -13.94 26.70
CA GLU A 499 3.33 -14.58 27.99
C GLU A 499 4.37 -14.22 29.07
N ALA A 500 5.65 -14.14 28.70
CA ALA A 500 6.71 -13.71 29.62
C ALA A 500 6.58 -12.24 30.06
N GLN A 501 5.83 -11.42 29.30
CA GLN A 501 5.59 -10.00 29.56
C GLN A 501 4.21 -9.70 30.20
N GLY A 502 3.40 -10.72 30.49
CA GLY A 502 2.12 -10.58 31.19
C GLY A 502 0.97 -10.00 30.35
N ALA A 503 1.05 -10.10 29.02
CA ALA A 503 -0.08 -9.80 28.15
C ALA A 503 -1.05 -10.99 28.15
N GLU A 504 -2.31 -10.78 28.59
CA GLU A 504 -3.35 -11.80 28.49
C GLU A 504 -3.54 -12.24 27.04
N THR A 505 -3.20 -13.50 26.75
CA THR A 505 -3.52 -14.17 25.49
C THR A 505 -5.05 -14.40 25.44
N PRO A 506 -5.77 -13.95 24.39
CA PRO A 506 -7.14 -14.37 24.18
C PRO A 506 -7.16 -15.88 23.96
N GLY A 507 -7.99 -16.59 24.74
CA GLY A 507 -7.99 -18.04 24.86
C GLY A 507 -7.93 -18.78 23.51
N VAL A 508 -6.91 -19.62 23.37
CA VAL A 508 -6.82 -20.62 22.31
C VAL A 508 -7.88 -21.69 22.60
N GLU A 509 -9.01 -21.63 21.91
CA GLU A 509 -9.90 -22.79 21.81
C GLU A 509 -9.19 -23.88 21.00
N THR A 510 -8.64 -24.87 21.71
CA THR A 510 -8.20 -26.13 21.12
C THR A 510 -9.43 -26.87 20.56
N PRO A 511 -9.43 -27.31 19.29
CA PRO A 511 -10.48 -28.21 18.80
C PRO A 511 -10.36 -29.54 19.55
N GLY A 512 -11.46 -29.97 20.17
CA GLY A 512 -11.56 -31.26 20.84
C GLY A 512 -11.29 -32.43 19.89
N VAL A 513 -10.62 -33.42 20.47
CA VAL A 513 -10.17 -34.71 19.91
C VAL A 513 -11.26 -35.46 19.15
#